data_AF-J9FKY7-F1
#
_entry.id   AF-J9FKY7-F1
#
_cell.length_a   1.000
_cell.length_b   1.000
_cell.length_c   1.000
_cell.angle_alpha   90.00
_cell.angle_beta   90.00
_cell.angle_gamma   90.00
#
_symmetry.space_group_name_H-M   'P 1'
#
loop_
_entity.id
_entity.type
_entity.pdbx_description
1 polymer ?
#
loop_
_entity_poly.entity_id
_entity_poly.type
_entity_poly.pdbx_seq_one_letter_code
_entity_poly.pdbx_strand_id
1 'polypeptide(L)'
;MYNAPYTDFMSKFYSNYFNVMDNTGGEGVMAVVSNILRVAIMHRIADTYGPIPYSKVGNGAFEVEYDALETLYPRLIEDISASISQLEGYNTASPIFSEYDVLFGGDFKKWQKYANSIKFRIALRMSSMDQEFAKKAMQEAVNSGMLLDDNDVATLSTDDNPVYKASVSWGYLLGKCDYYYLYEWL
;
A
#
# COMPACT_ATOMS: atom_id res chain seq x y z
N MET A 1 -15.44 -15.83 5.62
CA MET A 1 -14.85 -14.90 4.62
C MET A 1 -14.16 -13.68 5.27
N TYR A 2 -14.48 -13.34 6.53
CA TYR A 2 -14.01 -12.11 7.20
C TYR A 2 -12.52 -12.07 7.62
N ASN A 3 -11.86 -13.23 7.85
CA ASN A 3 -10.49 -13.26 8.41
C ASN A 3 -9.37 -13.36 7.37
N ALA A 4 -9.68 -13.65 6.10
CA ALA A 4 -8.68 -13.88 5.04
C ALA A 4 -7.62 -12.77 4.89
N PRO A 5 -7.96 -11.46 4.90
CA PRO A 5 -6.95 -10.42 4.79
C PRO A 5 -6.00 -10.41 6.00
N TYR A 6 -6.49 -10.68 7.21
CA TYR A 6 -5.70 -10.62 8.44
C TYR A 6 -4.80 -11.85 8.62
N THR A 7 -5.30 -13.04 8.26
CA THR A 7 -4.55 -14.29 8.45
C THR A 7 -3.57 -14.58 7.33
N ASP A 8 -3.83 -14.12 6.11
CA ASP A 8 -3.00 -14.46 4.95
C ASP A 8 -2.24 -13.24 4.41
N PHE A 9 -2.95 -12.19 4.04
CA PHE A 9 -2.35 -11.08 3.31
C PHE A 9 -1.51 -10.17 4.23
N MET A 10 -2.08 -9.72 5.35
CA MET A 10 -1.41 -8.87 6.34
C MET A 10 -0.22 -9.60 6.97
N SER A 11 -0.41 -10.86 7.38
CA SER A 11 0.65 -11.66 8.00
C SER A 11 1.85 -11.86 7.06
N LYS A 12 1.61 -12.23 5.80
CA LYS A 12 2.67 -12.39 4.79
C LYS A 12 3.35 -11.07 4.47
N PHE A 13 2.58 -10.00 4.27
CA PHE A 13 3.13 -8.68 3.97
C PHE A 13 3.99 -8.17 5.12
N TYR A 14 3.46 -8.14 6.35
CA TYR A 14 4.18 -7.62 7.50
C TYR A 14 5.41 -8.46 7.85
N SER A 15 5.36 -9.78 7.69
CA SER A 15 6.55 -10.64 7.86
C SER A 15 7.68 -10.20 6.93
N ASN A 16 7.39 -10.00 5.65
CA ASN A 16 8.39 -9.54 4.68
C ASN A 16 8.84 -8.10 4.95
N TYR A 17 7.90 -7.22 5.30
CA TYR A 17 8.19 -5.84 5.65
C TYR A 17 9.14 -5.76 6.85
N PHE A 18 8.89 -6.49 7.93
CA PHE A 18 9.77 -6.51 9.10
C PHE A 18 11.13 -7.13 8.77
N ASN A 19 11.18 -8.19 7.95
CA ASN A 19 12.46 -8.71 7.47
C ASN A 19 13.28 -7.62 6.75
N VAL A 20 12.66 -6.79 5.91
CA VAL A 20 13.37 -5.67 5.28
C VAL A 20 13.84 -4.66 6.33
N MET A 21 12.95 -4.23 7.22
CA MET A 21 13.28 -3.24 8.25
C MET A 21 14.40 -3.70 9.19
N ASP A 22 14.40 -4.97 9.58
CA ASP A 22 15.43 -5.57 10.44
C ASP A 22 16.78 -5.66 9.72
N ASN A 23 16.78 -6.07 8.43
CA ASN A 23 18.02 -6.18 7.65
C ASN A 23 18.63 -4.83 7.28
N THR A 24 17.81 -3.78 7.12
CA THR A 24 18.32 -2.45 6.78
C THR A 24 18.45 -1.52 7.99
N GLY A 25 18.05 -1.96 9.19
CA GLY A 25 17.96 -1.10 10.37
C GLY A 25 16.91 0.02 10.25
N GLY A 26 15.97 -0.11 9.33
CA GLY A 26 14.96 0.91 9.01
C GLY A 26 15.49 2.08 8.17
N GLU A 27 16.73 2.00 7.69
CA GLU A 27 17.35 3.01 6.84
C GLU A 27 17.52 2.50 5.40
N GLY A 28 17.88 3.41 4.48
CA GLY A 28 18.14 3.07 3.09
C GLY A 28 16.91 3.04 2.19
N VAL A 29 17.16 3.02 0.88
CA VAL A 29 16.12 3.05 -0.18
C VAL A 29 15.11 1.90 -0.03
N MET A 30 15.57 0.70 0.31
CA MET A 30 14.69 -0.47 0.45
C MET A 30 13.68 -0.30 1.58
N ALA A 31 14.07 0.29 2.71
CA ALA A 31 13.15 0.60 3.81
C ALA A 31 12.13 1.66 3.39
N VAL A 32 12.60 2.74 2.74
CA VAL A 32 11.74 3.83 2.25
C VAL A 32 10.67 3.30 1.29
N VAL A 33 11.08 2.51 0.30
CA VAL A 33 10.15 1.95 -0.69
C VAL A 33 9.22 0.93 -0.05
N SER A 34 9.70 0.14 0.90
CA SER A 34 8.86 -0.78 1.67
C SER A 34 7.80 -0.05 2.50
N ASN A 35 8.11 1.12 3.06
CA ASN A 35 7.14 1.98 3.74
C ASN A 35 6.08 2.55 2.79
N ILE A 36 6.49 3.01 1.60
CA ILE A 36 5.55 3.46 0.57
C ILE A 36 4.58 2.32 0.21
N LEU A 37 5.10 1.12 -0.02
CA LEU A 37 4.29 -0.07 -0.31
C LEU A 37 3.37 -0.45 0.85
N ARG A 38 3.86 -0.36 2.09
CA ARG A 38 3.04 -0.58 3.28
C ARG A 38 1.85 0.38 3.28
N VAL A 39 2.05 1.68 3.13
CA VAL A 39 0.92 2.63 3.07
C VAL A 39 0.01 2.37 1.87
N ALA A 40 0.57 2.07 0.70
CA ALA A 40 -0.17 1.75 -0.52
C ALA A 40 -1.09 0.54 -0.37
N ILE A 41 -0.69 -0.43 0.43
CA ILE A 41 -1.43 -1.66 0.67
C ILE A 41 -2.43 -1.48 1.81
N MET A 42 -1.98 -0.93 2.94
CA MET A 42 -2.79 -0.80 4.15
C MET A 42 -3.98 0.13 3.95
N HIS A 43 -3.85 1.22 3.18
CA HIS A 43 -5.01 2.08 2.90
C HIS A 43 -6.08 1.35 2.08
N ARG A 44 -5.71 0.43 1.17
CA ARG A 44 -6.69 -0.34 0.38
C ARG A 44 -7.45 -1.33 1.26
N ILE A 45 -6.76 -1.94 2.21
CA ILE A 45 -7.39 -2.83 3.19
C ILE A 45 -8.33 -2.02 4.09
N ALA A 46 -7.88 -0.87 4.59
CA ALA A 46 -8.70 0.03 5.39
C ALA A 46 -9.96 0.49 4.63
N ASP A 47 -9.82 0.82 3.35
CA ASP A 47 -10.96 1.19 2.49
C ASP A 47 -11.96 0.06 2.26
N THR A 48 -11.52 -1.20 2.36
CA THR A 48 -12.38 -2.37 2.11
C THR A 48 -13.03 -2.89 3.40
N TYR A 49 -12.30 -2.89 4.50
CA TYR A 49 -12.70 -3.55 5.76
C TYR A 49 -12.92 -2.57 6.93
N GLY A 50 -12.56 -1.29 6.78
CA GLY A 50 -12.66 -0.28 7.83
C GLY A 50 -11.41 -0.26 8.74
N PRO A 51 -11.57 -0.14 10.07
CA PRO A 51 -10.45 -0.17 11.01
C PRO A 51 -9.51 -1.36 10.76
N ILE A 52 -8.20 -1.13 10.88
CA ILE A 52 -7.18 -2.17 10.72
C ILE A 52 -6.08 -2.02 11.78
N PRO A 53 -5.40 -3.11 12.15
CA PRO A 53 -4.18 -3.03 12.94
C PRO A 53 -3.08 -2.38 12.10
N TYR A 54 -2.53 -1.24 12.55
CA TYR A 54 -1.48 -0.54 11.83
C TYR A 54 -0.38 0.02 12.74
N SER A 55 -0.74 0.88 13.69
CA SER A 55 0.19 1.61 14.56
C SER A 55 0.91 0.71 15.58
N LYS A 56 0.21 -0.32 16.04
CA LYS A 56 0.68 -1.25 17.07
C LYS A 56 1.29 -2.53 16.48
N VAL A 57 1.25 -2.69 15.15
CA VAL A 57 1.81 -3.87 14.49
C VAL A 57 3.33 -3.82 14.64
N GLY A 58 3.89 -4.83 15.30
CA GLY A 58 5.32 -4.96 15.56
C GLY A 58 5.83 -6.35 15.21
N ASN A 59 7.15 -6.50 15.13
CA ASN A 59 7.78 -7.78 14.81
C ASN A 59 7.37 -8.85 15.84
N GLY A 60 6.61 -9.86 15.39
CA GLY A 60 6.10 -10.95 16.23
C GLY A 60 4.73 -10.72 16.90
N ALA A 61 4.15 -9.52 16.79
CA ALA A 61 2.81 -9.21 17.31
C ALA A 61 1.88 -8.78 16.17
N PHE A 62 1.21 -9.78 15.56
CA PHE A 62 0.24 -9.57 14.47
C PHE A 62 -1.21 -9.47 14.99
N GLU A 63 -1.49 -9.97 16.19
CA GLU A 63 -2.76 -9.79 16.89
C GLU A 63 -2.68 -8.54 17.76
N VAL A 64 -2.95 -7.40 17.15
CA VAL A 64 -2.90 -6.10 17.83
C VAL A 64 -4.20 -5.36 17.68
N GLU A 65 -4.41 -4.38 18.56
CA GLU A 65 -5.61 -3.55 18.50
C GLU A 65 -5.72 -2.80 17.18
N TYR A 66 -6.96 -2.61 16.76
CA TYR A 66 -7.31 -1.94 15.52
C TYR A 66 -7.24 -0.43 15.72
N ASP A 67 -6.68 0.26 14.74
CA ASP A 67 -6.72 1.72 14.70
C ASP A 67 -8.03 2.19 14.10
N ALA A 68 -8.69 3.14 14.77
CA ALA A 68 -9.87 3.81 14.24
C ALA A 68 -9.53 4.59 12.96
N LEU A 69 -10.48 4.74 12.04
CA LEU A 69 -10.23 5.39 10.75
C LEU A 69 -9.78 6.85 10.91
N GLU A 70 -10.31 7.53 11.93
CA GLU A 70 -10.02 8.92 12.28
C GLU A 70 -8.55 9.11 12.68
N THR A 71 -7.91 8.10 13.28
CA THR A 71 -6.49 8.15 13.66
C THR A 71 -5.58 7.47 12.64
N LEU A 72 -6.11 6.50 11.90
CA LEU A 72 -5.39 5.75 10.88
C LEU A 72 -5.04 6.62 9.66
N TYR A 73 -6.01 7.34 9.07
CA TYR A 73 -5.75 8.09 7.84
C TYR A 73 -4.73 9.23 8.01
N PRO A 74 -4.78 10.05 9.07
CA PRO A 74 -3.72 11.03 9.34
C PRO A 74 -2.35 10.38 9.45
N ARG A 75 -2.26 9.25 10.16
CA ARG A 75 -1.00 8.51 10.31
C ARG A 75 -0.47 7.96 9.00
N LEU A 76 -1.33 7.43 8.13
CA LEU A 76 -0.93 6.99 6.79
C LEU A 76 -0.36 8.14 5.94
N ILE A 77 -0.93 9.35 6.07
CA ILE A 77 -0.42 10.55 5.38
C ILE A 77 0.91 11.00 5.95
N GLU A 78 1.10 10.93 7.27
CA GLU A 78 2.38 11.23 7.92
C GLU A 78 3.47 10.25 7.45
N ASP A 79 3.20 8.95 7.49
CA ASP A 79 4.16 7.91 7.11
C ASP A 79 4.57 8.01 5.63
N ILE A 80 3.61 8.26 4.73
CA ILE A 80 3.94 8.42 3.31
C ILE A 80 4.67 9.73 3.04
N SER A 81 4.34 10.82 3.76
CA SER A 81 5.04 12.10 3.62
C SER A 81 6.49 11.99 4.12
N ALA A 82 6.71 11.29 5.24
CA ALA A 82 8.05 10.99 5.72
C ALA A 82 8.84 10.15 4.71
N SER A 83 8.20 9.14 4.09
CA SER A 83 8.83 8.30 3.07
C SER A 83 9.18 9.09 1.80
N ILE A 84 8.30 9.99 1.35
CA ILE A 84 8.57 10.90 0.22
C ILE A 84 9.79 11.77 0.52
N SER A 85 9.81 12.41 1.70
CA SER A 85 10.93 13.27 2.11
C SER A 85 12.25 12.50 2.23
N GLN A 86 12.23 11.27 2.75
CA GLN A 86 13.42 10.42 2.76
C GLN A 86 13.85 10.04 1.34
N LEU A 87 12.91 9.77 0.44
CA LEU A 87 13.20 9.40 -0.94
C LEU A 87 13.86 10.55 -1.72
N GLU A 88 13.52 11.81 -1.43
CA GLU A 88 14.17 13.00 -2.00
C GLU A 88 15.68 13.08 -1.69
N GLY A 89 16.13 12.44 -0.61
CA GLY A 89 17.56 12.33 -0.28
C GLY A 89 18.34 11.39 -1.19
N TYR A 90 17.66 10.58 -2.02
CA TYR A 90 18.29 9.61 -2.91
C TYR A 90 18.21 10.06 -4.37
N ASN A 91 19.37 10.12 -5.03
CA ASN A 91 19.46 10.60 -6.42
C ASN A 91 19.49 9.46 -7.45
N THR A 92 20.16 8.35 -7.13
CA THR A 92 20.37 7.24 -8.08
C THR A 92 20.15 5.92 -7.37
N ALA A 93 19.37 5.04 -7.98
CA ALA A 93 19.23 3.68 -7.48
C ALA A 93 20.53 2.89 -7.65
N SER A 94 20.83 2.06 -6.65
CA SER A 94 21.85 1.01 -6.81
C SER A 94 21.43 0.06 -7.94
N PRO A 95 22.36 -0.50 -8.72
CA PRO A 95 22.06 -1.54 -9.70
C PRO A 95 21.25 -2.71 -9.09
N ILE A 96 21.60 -3.09 -7.85
CA ILE A 96 20.90 -4.13 -7.10
C ILE A 96 19.44 -3.75 -6.88
N PHE A 97 19.17 -2.52 -6.43
CA PHE A 97 17.80 -2.06 -6.21
C PHE A 97 17.00 -2.04 -7.52
N SER A 98 17.62 -1.56 -8.60
CA SER A 98 16.98 -1.43 -9.91
C SER A 98 16.57 -2.79 -10.50
N GLU A 99 17.34 -3.85 -10.21
CA GLU A 99 17.01 -5.23 -10.62
C GLU A 99 15.79 -5.79 -9.88
N TYR A 100 15.63 -5.44 -8.59
CA TYR A 100 14.49 -5.87 -7.78
C TYR A 100 13.25 -4.97 -7.90
N ASP A 101 13.40 -3.75 -8.43
CA ASP A 101 12.28 -2.83 -8.68
C ASP A 101 11.58 -3.14 -10.01
N VAL A 102 10.60 -4.04 -9.94
CA VAL A 102 9.78 -4.44 -11.09
C VAL A 102 8.83 -3.32 -11.56
N LEU A 103 8.54 -2.31 -10.73
CA LEU A 103 7.55 -1.28 -11.05
C LEU A 103 8.15 -0.11 -11.82
N PHE A 104 9.28 0.41 -11.36
CA PHE A 104 9.89 1.62 -11.91
C PHE A 104 11.36 1.47 -12.26
N GLY A 105 11.94 0.28 -12.13
CA GLY A 105 13.32 0.00 -12.53
C GLY A 105 14.36 0.87 -11.83
N GLY A 106 14.09 1.32 -10.60
CA GLY A 106 14.96 2.21 -9.84
C GLY A 106 14.71 3.71 -10.06
N ASP A 107 13.68 4.11 -10.81
CA ASP A 107 13.34 5.53 -11.00
C ASP A 107 12.64 6.11 -9.75
N PHE A 108 13.41 6.78 -8.90
CA PHE A 108 12.89 7.42 -7.70
C PHE A 108 11.92 8.56 -7.96
N LYS A 109 12.01 9.24 -9.12
CA LYS A 109 11.03 10.29 -9.45
C LYS A 109 9.66 9.68 -9.71
N LYS A 110 9.61 8.51 -10.35
CA LYS A 110 8.36 7.77 -10.52
C LYS A 110 7.81 7.26 -9.19
N TRP A 111 8.67 6.78 -8.29
CA TRP A 111 8.27 6.43 -6.92
C TRP A 111 7.71 7.62 -6.13
N GLN A 112 8.31 8.81 -6.25
CA GLN A 112 7.79 10.05 -5.64
C GLN A 112 6.41 10.40 -6.20
N LYS A 113 6.23 10.40 -7.52
CA LYS A 113 4.92 10.65 -8.16
C LYS A 113 3.87 9.63 -7.72
N TYR A 114 4.25 8.36 -7.61
CA TYR A 114 3.38 7.29 -7.11
C TYR A 114 2.95 7.53 -5.65
N ALA A 115 3.90 7.85 -4.79
CA ALA A 115 3.64 8.14 -3.38
C ALA A 115 2.76 9.39 -3.20
N ASN A 116 3.01 10.47 -3.95
CA ASN A 116 2.14 11.65 -3.97
C ASN A 116 0.72 11.31 -4.43
N SER A 117 0.58 10.40 -5.40
CA SER A 117 -0.74 9.96 -5.88
C SER A 117 -1.52 9.18 -4.83
N ILE A 118 -0.84 8.35 -4.03
CA ILE A 118 -1.44 7.67 -2.88
C ILE A 118 -1.82 8.68 -1.80
N LYS A 119 -0.91 9.62 -1.46
CA LYS A 119 -1.19 10.69 -0.49
C LYS A 119 -2.45 11.47 -0.88
N PHE A 120 -2.59 11.84 -2.14
CA PHE A 120 -3.79 12.51 -2.65
C PHE A 120 -5.05 11.66 -2.48
N ARG A 121 -4.99 10.37 -2.84
CA ARG A 121 -6.13 9.44 -2.70
C ARG A 121 -6.58 9.29 -1.25
N ILE A 122 -5.63 9.14 -0.33
CA ILE A 122 -5.91 9.02 1.11
C ILE A 122 -6.50 10.33 1.63
N ALA A 123 -5.91 11.47 1.26
CA ALA A 123 -6.42 12.79 1.64
C ALA A 123 -7.85 13.02 1.15
N LEU A 124 -8.17 12.61 -0.08
CA LEU A 124 -9.54 12.67 -0.62
C LEU A 124 -10.50 11.78 0.18
N ARG A 125 -10.07 10.59 0.60
CA ARG A 125 -10.90 9.67 1.39
C ARG A 125 -11.24 10.24 2.77
N MET A 126 -10.28 10.90 3.42
CA MET A 126 -10.49 11.49 4.75
C MET A 126 -11.15 12.87 4.72
N SER A 127 -11.48 13.42 3.56
CA SER A 127 -11.97 14.80 3.44
C SER A 127 -13.27 15.07 4.18
N SER A 128 -14.08 14.04 4.43
CA SER A 128 -15.30 14.14 5.24
C SER A 128 -15.05 14.11 6.74
N MET A 129 -13.87 13.66 7.19
CA MET A 129 -13.49 13.56 8.59
C MET A 129 -12.74 14.82 9.04
N ASP A 130 -11.78 15.26 8.23
CA ASP A 130 -11.01 16.49 8.46
C ASP A 130 -10.72 17.20 7.13
N GLN A 131 -11.57 18.17 6.82
CA GLN A 131 -11.52 18.90 5.56
C GLN A 131 -10.28 19.79 5.44
N GLU A 132 -9.82 20.38 6.53
CA GLU A 132 -8.69 21.31 6.51
C GLU A 132 -7.40 20.54 6.24
N PHE A 133 -7.17 19.46 7.00
CA PHE A 133 -6.00 18.60 6.82
C PHE A 133 -6.00 17.93 5.45
N ALA A 134 -7.14 17.40 5.00
CA ALA A 134 -7.28 16.79 3.69
C ALA A 134 -6.93 17.77 2.57
N LYS A 135 -7.44 19.02 2.64
CA LYS A 135 -7.17 20.05 1.64
C LYS A 135 -5.68 20.38 1.57
N LYS A 136 -5.03 20.53 2.71
CA LYS A 136 -3.58 20.77 2.77
C LYS A 136 -2.79 19.62 2.14
N ALA A 137 -3.07 18.38 2.55
CA ALA A 137 -2.39 17.20 2.03
C ALA A 137 -2.60 17.00 0.52
N MET A 138 -3.79 17.28 0.00
CA MET A 138 -4.08 17.26 -1.44
C MET A 138 -3.27 18.32 -2.20
N GLN A 139 -3.21 19.55 -1.69
CA GLN A 139 -2.44 20.64 -2.32
C GLN A 139 -0.93 20.32 -2.36
N GLU A 140 -0.40 19.79 -1.26
CA GLU A 140 0.99 19.33 -1.21
C GLU A 140 1.27 18.26 -2.27
N ALA A 141 0.41 17.24 -2.36
CA ALA A 141 0.57 16.17 -3.34
C ALA A 141 0.54 16.68 -4.79
N VAL A 142 -0.38 17.60 -5.11
CA VAL A 142 -0.49 18.20 -6.45
C VAL A 142 0.75 19.03 -6.78
N ASN A 143 1.22 19.85 -5.84
CA ASN A 143 2.39 20.71 -6.05
C ASN A 143 3.69 19.91 -6.23
N SER A 144 3.82 18.78 -5.53
CA SER A 144 4.99 17.88 -5.64
C SER A 144 4.96 16.98 -6.88
N GLY A 145 3.87 16.98 -7.64
CA GLY A 145 3.72 16.18 -8.86
C GLY A 145 3.19 14.77 -8.59
N MET A 146 2.22 14.36 -9.39
CA MET A 146 1.51 13.07 -9.30
C MET A 146 1.67 12.26 -10.60
N LEU A 147 1.17 11.03 -10.58
CA LEU A 147 1.02 10.18 -11.77
C LEU A 147 -0.11 10.74 -12.64
N LEU A 148 0.24 11.57 -13.60
CA LEU A 148 -0.70 12.20 -14.54
C LEU A 148 -0.53 11.69 -15.97
N ASP A 149 0.66 11.18 -16.31
CA ASP A 149 1.00 10.69 -17.64
C ASP A 149 0.95 9.16 -17.72
N ASP A 150 0.51 8.62 -18.86
CA ASP A 150 0.42 7.18 -19.11
C ASP A 150 1.78 6.46 -18.98
N ASN A 151 2.89 7.16 -19.23
CA ASN A 151 4.26 6.64 -19.13
C ASN A 151 4.77 6.48 -17.69
N ASP A 152 4.06 7.05 -16.71
CA ASP A 152 4.40 6.94 -15.30
C ASP A 152 3.54 5.89 -14.58
N VAL A 153 2.58 5.26 -15.27
CA VAL A 153 1.69 4.27 -14.66
C VAL A 153 2.48 3.06 -14.18
N ALA A 154 2.30 2.74 -12.89
CA ALA A 154 2.81 1.50 -12.29
C ALA A 154 2.11 0.31 -12.95
N THR A 155 2.75 -0.30 -13.95
CA THR A 155 2.23 -1.48 -14.64
C THR A 155 3.08 -2.70 -14.31
N LEU A 156 2.41 -3.80 -13.97
CA LEU A 156 3.03 -5.11 -13.92
C LEU A 156 2.62 -5.83 -15.20
N SER A 157 3.59 -6.19 -16.03
CA SER A 157 3.31 -7.04 -17.19
C SER A 157 2.84 -8.40 -16.71
N THR A 158 1.71 -8.87 -17.24
CA THR A 158 1.23 -10.22 -16.98
C THR A 158 1.00 -10.91 -18.31
N ASP A 159 1.58 -12.10 -18.49
CA ASP A 159 1.33 -12.93 -19.67
C ASP A 159 -0.06 -13.61 -19.62
N ASP A 160 -0.67 -13.65 -18.44
CA ASP A 160 -2.00 -14.21 -18.21
C ASP A 160 -3.11 -13.18 -18.42
N ASN A 161 -4.30 -13.66 -18.80
CA ASN A 161 -5.49 -12.82 -18.91
C ASN A 161 -5.77 -12.10 -17.57
N PRO A 162 -5.75 -10.75 -17.53
CA PRO A 162 -5.93 -9.99 -16.29
C PRO A 162 -7.31 -10.21 -15.65
N VAL A 163 -8.35 -10.54 -16.45
CA VAL A 163 -9.68 -10.90 -15.94
C VAL A 163 -9.65 -12.27 -15.26
N TYR A 164 -8.88 -13.23 -15.80
CA TYR A 164 -8.68 -14.54 -15.15
C TYR A 164 -7.91 -14.39 -13.83
N LYS A 165 -6.88 -13.55 -13.78
CA LYS A 165 -6.17 -13.26 -12.53
C LYS A 165 -7.06 -12.58 -11.51
N ALA A 166 -7.80 -11.55 -11.89
CA ALA A 166 -8.71 -10.83 -10.99
C ALA A 166 -9.88 -11.70 -10.49
N SER A 167 -10.36 -12.65 -11.30
CA SER A 167 -11.47 -13.55 -10.93
C SER A 167 -11.01 -14.79 -10.19
N VAL A 168 -10.05 -15.55 -10.73
CA VAL A 168 -9.72 -16.89 -10.23
C VAL A 168 -8.50 -16.88 -9.30
N SER A 169 -7.44 -16.16 -9.65
CA SER A 169 -6.21 -16.17 -8.85
C SER A 169 -6.32 -15.30 -7.60
N TRP A 170 -6.71 -14.03 -7.78
CA TRP A 170 -6.80 -13.07 -6.69
C TRP A 170 -8.17 -13.07 -6.00
N GLY A 171 -9.21 -13.60 -6.66
CA GLY A 171 -10.55 -13.75 -6.09
C GLY A 171 -11.33 -12.45 -5.87
N TYR A 172 -10.90 -11.32 -6.46
CA TYR A 172 -11.53 -10.01 -6.27
C TYR A 172 -12.86 -9.84 -7.03
N LEU A 173 -13.04 -10.52 -8.17
CA LEU A 173 -14.28 -10.44 -8.96
C LEU A 173 -15.29 -11.54 -8.64
N LEU A 174 -14.86 -12.57 -7.91
CA LEU A 174 -15.80 -13.54 -7.34
C LEU A 174 -16.39 -12.90 -6.09
N GLY A 175 -17.48 -12.15 -6.26
CA GLY A 175 -18.43 -11.96 -5.18
C GLY A 175 -18.85 -13.35 -4.74
N LYS A 176 -18.23 -13.89 -3.69
CA LYS A 176 -18.69 -15.14 -3.07
C LYS A 176 -20.01 -14.83 -2.37
N CYS A 177 -21.08 -14.83 -3.17
CA CYS A 177 -22.38 -15.27 -2.70
C CYS A 177 -22.28 -16.81 -2.73
N ASP A 178 -22.10 -17.39 -1.54
CA ASP A 178 -22.28 -18.79 -1.16
C ASP A 178 -22.17 -19.87 -2.25
N TYR A 179 -21.02 -20.57 -2.27
CA TYR A 179 -20.86 -21.90 -2.88
C TYR A 179 -20.67 -23.00 -1.83
N TYR A 180 -21.33 -22.88 -0.68
CA TYR A 180 -21.59 -24.04 0.19
C TYR A 180 -23.03 -24.48 -0.09
N TYR A 181 -23.29 -25.79 -0.22
CA TYR A 181 -24.58 -26.48 -0.45
C TYR A 181 -24.99 -26.90 -1.88
N LEU A 182 -24.10 -27.50 -2.69
CA LEU A 182 -24.55 -28.28 -3.87
C LEU A 182 -23.94 -29.69 -4.01
N TYR A 183 -23.49 -30.33 -2.91
CA TYR A 183 -23.02 -31.73 -2.97
C TYR A 183 -23.60 -32.67 -1.89
N GLU A 184 -24.76 -32.37 -1.31
CA GLU A 184 -25.46 -33.29 -0.39
C GLU A 184 -26.68 -34.01 -1.00
N TRP A 185 -26.80 -34.08 -2.33
CA TRP A 185 -27.87 -34.85 -3.00
C TRP A 185 -27.41 -35.65 -4.22
N LEU A 186 -26.23 -36.29 -4.16
CA LEU A 186 -25.90 -37.48 -4.95
C LEU A 186 -25.12 -38.48 -4.10
#